data_AF-A0A2K3NTD9-F1
#
_entry.id   AF-A0A2K3NTD9-F1
#
_cell.length_a   1.000
_cell.length_b   1.000
_cell.length_c   1.000
_cell.angle_alpha   90.00
_cell.angle_beta   90.00
_cell.angle_gamma   90.00
#
_symmetry.space_group_name_H-M   'P 1'
#
loop_
_entity.id
_entity.type
_entity.pdbx_description
1 polymer ?
#
loop_
_entity_poly.entity_id
_entity_poly.type
_entity_poly.pdbx_seq_one_letter_code
_entity_poly.pdbx_strand_id
1 'polypeptide(L)'
;MKEGRLLHIVERQIRDEANVEQIKEVAYIAEMCLRLKREERPMMKEVAMELEGMLVMEDHRWGSSNLCLEESDNLLKVPSVINSFASDSIN
;
A
#
# COMPACT_ATOMS: atom_id res chain seq x y z
N MET A 1 -0.54 20.40 0.92
CA MET A 1 -1.13 20.46 2.28
C MET A 1 -0.73 21.77 2.93
N LYS A 2 -1.58 22.43 3.74
CA LYS A 2 -1.06 23.57 4.53
C LYS A 2 -0.20 23.01 5.68
N GLU A 3 0.95 23.60 5.89
CA GLU A 3 1.91 23.18 6.92
C GLU A 3 1.25 23.06 8.31
N GLY A 4 1.64 22.02 9.05
CA GLY A 4 1.23 21.80 10.44
C GLY A 4 -0.17 21.22 10.67
N ARG A 5 -0.96 20.93 9.62
CA ARG A 5 -2.32 20.34 9.79
C ARG A 5 -2.44 18.85 9.50
N LEU A 6 -1.35 18.19 9.11
CA LEU A 6 -1.38 16.78 8.73
C LEU A 6 -1.95 15.88 9.84
N LEU A 7 -1.50 16.06 11.09
CA LEU A 7 -1.96 15.23 12.22
C LEU A 7 -3.40 15.48 12.65
N HIS A 8 -4.02 16.57 12.16
CA HIS A 8 -5.42 16.89 12.44
C HIS A 8 -6.38 16.24 11.44
N ILE A 9 -5.90 15.89 10.24
CA ILE A 9 -6.71 15.27 9.19
C ILE A 9 -6.57 13.74 9.17
N VAL A 10 -5.44 13.22 9.65
CA VAL A 10 -5.18 11.79 9.75
C VAL A 10 -6.08 11.21 10.82
N GLU A 11 -6.66 10.05 10.52
CA GLU A 11 -7.54 9.34 11.44
C GLU A 11 -6.84 9.08 12.78
N ARG A 12 -7.60 9.20 13.87
CA ARG A 12 -7.07 9.07 15.23
C ARG A 12 -6.30 7.76 15.40
N GLN A 13 -6.87 6.65 14.95
CA GLN A 13 -6.25 5.33 15.08
C GLN A 13 -4.86 5.30 14.43
N ILE A 14 -4.74 5.80 13.20
CA ILE A 14 -3.46 5.85 12.47
C ILE A 14 -2.45 6.75 13.20
N ARG A 15 -2.89 7.90 13.72
CA ARG A 15 -2.00 8.80 14.47
C ARG A 15 -1.45 8.18 15.75
N ASP A 16 -2.25 7.33 16.39
CA ASP A 16 -1.90 6.70 17.67
C ASP A 16 -1.01 5.44 17.45
N GLU A 17 -1.11 4.79 16.28
CA GLU A 17 -0.36 3.57 15.93
C GLU A 17 0.91 3.80 15.11
N ALA A 18 0.89 4.74 14.15
CA ALA A 18 1.97 4.95 13.19
C ALA A 18 2.95 6.05 13.60
N ASN A 19 4.21 5.95 13.15
CA ASN A 19 5.19 6.98 13.42
C ASN A 19 4.87 8.28 12.64
N VAL A 20 5.10 9.43 13.26
CA VAL A 20 4.80 10.74 12.66
C VAL A 20 5.56 10.96 11.35
N GLU A 21 6.79 10.45 11.24
CA GLU A 21 7.61 10.56 10.03
C GLU A 21 7.05 9.71 8.89
N GLN A 22 6.55 8.51 9.17
CA GLN A 22 5.89 7.67 8.16
C GLN A 22 4.61 8.33 7.66
N ILE A 23 3.82 8.92 8.57
CA ILE A 23 2.64 9.69 8.21
C ILE A 23 3.01 10.87 7.28
N LYS A 24 4.13 11.56 7.55
CA LYS A 24 4.63 12.65 6.69
C LYS A 24 5.06 12.14 5.32
N GLU A 25 5.75 11.01 5.24
CA GLU A 25 6.22 10.42 3.98
C GLU A 25 5.05 9.97 3.10
N VAL A 26 4.07 9.23 3.66
CA VAL A 26 2.87 8.84 2.89
C VAL A 26 2.08 10.08 2.47
N ALA A 27 1.97 11.09 3.33
CA ALA A 27 1.27 12.33 2.99
C ALA A 27 1.97 13.10 1.87
N TYR A 28 3.30 13.07 1.81
CA TYR A 28 4.07 13.66 0.72
C TYR A 28 3.80 12.94 -0.60
N ILE A 29 3.79 11.60 -0.62
CA ILE A 29 3.43 10.81 -1.81
C ILE A 29 2.00 11.14 -2.25
N ALA A 30 1.04 11.21 -1.32
CA ALA A 30 -0.33 11.59 -1.62
C ALA A 30 -0.44 13.01 -2.19
N GLU A 31 0.32 13.97 -1.64
CA GLU A 31 0.38 15.34 -2.17
C GLU A 31 0.90 15.39 -3.61
N MET A 32 1.92 14.60 -3.93
CA MET A 32 2.44 14.46 -5.30
C MET A 32 1.38 13.91 -6.26
N CYS A 33 0.65 12.87 -5.86
CA CYS A 33 -0.42 12.27 -6.65
C CYS A 33 -1.61 13.22 -6.91
N LEU A 34 -1.86 14.15 -5.98
CA LEU A 34 -2.99 15.08 -6.02
C LEU A 34 -2.66 16.42 -6.71
N ARG A 35 -1.48 16.55 -7.34
CA ARG A 35 -1.13 17.76 -8.10
C ARG A 35 -2.14 18.06 -9.21
N LEU A 36 -2.38 19.34 -9.42
CA LEU A 36 -3.41 19.80 -10.37
C LEU A 36 -3.05 19.43 -11.81
N LYS A 37 -1.79 19.63 -12.21
CA LYS A 37 -1.31 19.28 -13.55
C LYS A 37 -0.97 17.80 -13.61
N ARG A 38 -1.44 17.13 -14.67
CA ARG A 38 -1.22 15.70 -14.86
C ARG A 38 0.26 15.37 -15.01
N GLU A 39 1.02 16.24 -15.66
CA GLU A 39 2.43 16.06 -15.97
C GLU A 39 3.32 16.15 -14.72
N GLU A 40 2.81 16.77 -13.65
CA GLU A 40 3.54 16.88 -12.38
C GLU A 40 3.24 15.70 -11.43
N ARG A 41 2.25 14.85 -11.76
CA ARG A 41 1.90 13.67 -10.98
C ARG A 41 2.90 12.55 -11.26
N PRO A 42 3.30 11.77 -10.24
CA PRO A 42 4.18 10.63 -10.42
C PRO A 42 3.48 9.52 -11.24
N MET A 43 4.30 8.69 -11.88
CA MET A 43 3.86 7.43 -12.46
C MET A 43 3.54 6.44 -11.34
N MET A 44 2.58 5.53 -11.55
CA MET A 44 2.24 4.53 -10.53
C MET A 44 3.43 3.65 -10.11
N LYS A 45 4.34 3.35 -11.05
CA LYS A 45 5.60 2.65 -10.75
C LYS A 45 6.47 3.40 -9.72
N GLU A 46 6.48 4.73 -9.78
CA GLU A 46 7.26 5.56 -8.86
C GLU A 46 6.57 5.57 -7.49
N VAL A 47 5.24 5.68 -7.46
CA VAL A 47 4.45 5.57 -6.23
C VAL A 47 4.66 4.22 -5.55
N ALA A 48 4.63 3.13 -6.31
CA ALA A 48 4.88 1.77 -5.80
C ALA A 48 6.29 1.66 -5.20
N MET A 49 7.33 2.07 -5.93
CA MET A 49 8.70 2.03 -5.44
C MET A 49 8.90 2.84 -4.14
N GLU A 50 8.33 4.04 -4.05
CA GLU A 50 8.44 4.86 -2.84
C GLU A 50 7.75 4.18 -1.64
N LEU A 51 6.55 3.61 -1.84
CA LEU A 51 5.84 2.90 -0.77
C LEU A 51 6.54 1.60 -0.37
N GLU A 52 7.10 0.85 -1.31
CA GLU A 52 7.90 -0.35 -1.04
C GLU A 52 9.15 0.00 -0.24
N GLY A 53 9.83 1.10 -0.57
CA GLY A 53 10.99 1.59 0.19
C GLY A 53 10.66 1.84 1.66
N MET A 54 9.46 2.35 1.95
CA MET A 54 8.98 2.56 3.33
C MET A 54 8.77 1.23 4.07
N LEU A 55 8.24 0.21 3.40
CA LEU A 55 8.03 -1.11 3.98
C LEU A 55 9.35 -1.84 4.24
N VAL A 56 10.32 -1.74 3.33
CA VAL A 56 11.64 -2.37 3.47
C VAL A 56 12.44 -1.76 4.63
N MET A 57 12.29 -0.45 4.88
CA MET A 57 12.91 0.19 6.06
C MET A 57 12.31 -0.30 7.39
N GLU A 58 11.08 -0.80 7.41
CA GLU A 58 10.44 -1.39 8.60
C GLU A 58 10.76 -2.86 8.84
N ASP A 59 11.33 -3.58 7.87
CA ASP A 59 11.60 -5.03 7.93
C ASP A 59 12.76 -5.40 8.89
N HIS A 60 13.30 -4.42 9.62
CA HIS A 60 14.14 -4.64 10.80
C HIS A 60 13.39 -4.56 12.14
N ARG A 61 12.06 -4.28 12.13
CA ARG A 61 11.20 -4.24 13.32
C ARG A 61 9.89 -5.01 13.19
N TRP A 62 9.36 -5.25 11.99
CA TRP A 62 8.18 -6.11 11.81
C TRP A 62 8.59 -7.43 11.17
N GLY A 63 8.47 -8.52 11.94
CA GLY A 63 8.91 -9.84 11.50
C GLY A 63 8.22 -10.31 10.22
N SER A 64 9.03 -10.52 9.18
CA SER A 64 8.93 -11.55 8.15
C SER A 64 7.52 -12.10 7.93
N SER A 65 6.75 -11.41 7.10
CA SER A 65 5.67 -12.03 6.34
C SER A 65 5.96 -11.73 4.87
N ASN A 66 6.65 -12.67 4.20
CA ASN A 66 7.02 -12.65 2.78
C ASN A 66 6.14 -11.72 1.90
N LEU A 67 6.60 -10.49 1.66
CA LEU A 67 6.10 -9.67 0.56
C LEU A 67 6.90 -10.05 -0.68
N CYS A 68 6.48 -11.14 -1.32
CA CYS A 68 6.94 -11.48 -2.65
C CYS A 68 6.32 -10.48 -3.62
N LEU A 69 7.01 -9.35 -3.83
CA LEU A 69 6.73 -8.42 -4.92
C LEU A 69 7.29 -9.01 -6.21
N GLU A 70 6.56 -9.96 -6.79
CA GLU A 70 6.76 -10.37 -8.18
C GLU A 70 5.76 -9.64 -9.07
N GLU A 71 6.09 -8.42 -9.53
CA GLU A 71 5.49 -7.88 -10.74
C GLU A 71 6.35 -8.26 -11.95
N SER A 72 6.04 -9.42 -12.53
CA SER A 72 5.99 -9.55 -14.00
C SER A 72 5.07 -10.71 -14.41
N ASP A 73 4.19 -10.41 -15.36
CA ASP A 73 3.47 -11.35 -16.23
C ASP A 73 2.24 -12.12 -15.71
N ASN A 74 1.20 -11.44 -15.21
CA ASN A 74 -0.15 -12.05 -15.14
C ASN A 74 -1.33 -11.11 -15.49
N LEU A 75 -1.13 -10.21 -16.45
CA LEU A 75 -2.26 -9.68 -17.23
C LEU A 75 -2.80 -10.79 -18.13
N LEU A 76 -3.88 -11.44 -17.68
CA LEU A 76 -4.67 -12.54 -18.31
C LEU A 76 -4.50 -13.91 -17.63
N LYS A 77 -5.14 -14.10 -16.48
CA LYS A 77 -5.72 -15.43 -16.17
C LYS A 77 -7.14 -15.28 -15.64
N VAL A 78 -8.07 -15.51 -16.56
CA VAL A 78 -9.51 -15.71 -16.30
C VAL A 78 -9.68 -16.79 -15.21
N PRO A 79 -10.66 -16.66 -14.29
CA PRO A 79 -10.66 -17.41 -13.03
C PRO A 79 -11.12 -18.86 -13.23
N SER A 80 -10.39 -19.79 -12.62
CA SER A 80 -10.77 -21.21 -12.59
C SER A 80 -10.71 -21.78 -11.18
N VAL A 81 -11.60 -21.34 -10.29
CA VAL A 81 -12.08 -22.18 -9.18
C VAL A 81 -13.53 -21.79 -8.83
N ILE A 82 -14.48 -22.19 -9.67
CA ILE A 82 -15.78 -22.63 -9.17
C ILE A 82 -15.62 -24.13 -8.99
N ASN A 83 -15.46 -24.59 -7.75
CA ASN A 83 -15.98 -25.85 -7.20
C ASN A 83 -15.13 -26.34 -6.03
N SER A 84 -15.67 -26.19 -4.82
CA SER A 84 -15.41 -27.12 -3.72
C SER A 84 -16.57 -27.14 -2.73
N PHE A 85 -17.80 -27.40 -3.23
CA PHE A 85 -18.82 -28.04 -2.39
C PHE A 85 -18.80 -29.53 -2.71
N ALA A 86 -17.94 -30.26 -2.01
CA ALA A 86 -18.04 -31.71 -1.91
C ALA A 86 -17.46 -32.15 -0.56
N SER A 87 -18.23 -31.94 0.50
CA SER A 87 -18.24 -32.86 1.63
C SER A 87 -19.67 -32.95 2.12
N ASP A 88 -20.35 -34.00 1.66
CA ASP A 88 -21.39 -34.72 2.41
C ASP A 88 -21.73 -36.01 1.65
N SER A 89 -21.15 -37.12 2.11
CA SER A 89 -21.87 -38.35 2.49
C SER A 89 -20.91 -39.54 2.54
N ILE A 90 -20.64 -39.97 3.78
CA ILE A 90 -20.26 -41.34 4.11
C ILE A 90 -21.39 -42.27 3.64
N ASN A 91 -21.05 -43.30 2.89
CA ASN A 91 -21.70 -44.61 2.98
C ASN A 91 -20.63 -45.69 2.86
#